data_AF-A0A1F4CE19-F1
#
_entry.id   AF-A0A1F4CE19-F1
#
_cell.length_a   1.000
_cell.length_b   1.000
_cell.length_c   1.000
_cell.angle_alpha   90.00
_cell.angle_beta   90.00
_cell.angle_gamma   90.00
#
_symmetry.space_group_name_H-M   'P 1'
#
loop_
_entity.id
_entity.type
_entity.pdbx_description
1 polymer ?
#
loop_
_entity_poly.entity_id
_entity_poly.type
_entity_poly.pdbx_seq_one_letter_code
_entity_poly.pdbx_strand_id
1 'polypeptide(L)'
;MTKHKKRSASGKSLTKLFVLDTNVLMHDPTSLFRFEEHDAFLPIMTLEELDNNKKGLSEVARNARQASRYLDDIVSSVVGKIDSGIPLKRHAADPATGKLFLQTQALDSALPESLAMGKADNHIIGVVMALQRQQPQRQVILVSKDINMRIKARALGLAAEDYFNDKVLEDIDLLYTGVRELPADFWDLHAKDMESWKKDGRTYYRVKGPLCQHLKINEFVYQESERPLHAIVREQSGRTVVLETIKDYSHQKNNIWGITARNREQNFALNLLMNPEVDFITLLGQAGTGKTLLTLAAGLMQTLESKTFSEIIITRVTVPVGEDIGFLPGTEEEKMNPWMGALEDNLDVLNKSDE
;
A
#
# COMPACT_ATOMS: atom_id res chain seq x y z
N MET A 1 34.79 37.83 16.76
CA MET A 1 35.23 37.56 15.38
C MET A 1 35.89 36.19 15.34
N THR A 2 35.16 35.16 14.93
CA THR A 2 35.67 33.79 14.79
C THR A 2 34.98 33.16 13.60
N LYS A 3 35.76 32.95 12.54
CA LYS A 3 35.34 32.46 11.22
C LYS A 3 34.77 31.04 11.34
N HIS A 4 33.50 30.84 10.96
CA HIS A 4 33.00 29.51 10.65
C HIS A 4 33.62 29.01 9.35
N LYS A 5 34.57 28.09 9.49
CA LYS A 5 35.12 27.27 8.40
C LYS A 5 33.99 26.40 7.84
N LYS A 6 33.64 26.62 6.56
CA LYS A 6 32.85 25.67 5.76
C LYS A 6 33.53 24.30 5.81
N ARG A 7 32.87 23.29 6.37
CA ARG A 7 33.26 21.89 6.21
C ARG A 7 32.95 21.49 4.76
N SER A 8 33.99 21.15 4.03
CA SER A 8 33.95 20.58 2.68
C SER A 8 33.26 19.22 2.67
N ALA A 9 32.48 18.96 1.63
CA ALA A 9 31.96 17.65 1.31
C ALA A 9 33.12 16.70 0.94
N SER A 10 33.32 15.61 1.69
CA SER A 10 34.13 14.47 1.24
C SER A 10 33.86 13.24 2.11
N GLY A 11 33.29 12.21 1.49
CA GLY A 11 33.09 10.86 2.05
C GLY A 11 31.64 10.38 1.92
N LYS A 12 31.20 9.91 0.75
CA LYS A 12 30.00 9.06 0.69
C LYS A 12 30.33 7.81 1.50
N SER A 13 29.61 7.55 2.60
CA SER A 13 29.71 6.24 3.26
C SER A 13 29.35 5.17 2.22
N LEU A 14 30.08 4.05 2.22
CA LEU A 14 29.71 2.91 1.41
C LEU A 14 28.32 2.43 1.84
N THR A 15 27.41 2.28 0.90
CA THR A 15 26.07 1.73 1.16
C THR A 15 26.21 0.34 1.75
N LYS A 16 25.42 -0.01 2.77
CA LYS A 16 25.38 -1.37 3.31
C LYS A 16 24.67 -2.31 2.34
N LEU A 17 24.94 -3.61 2.42
CA LEU A 17 24.23 -4.65 1.68
C LEU A 17 23.46 -5.52 2.67
N PHE A 18 22.13 -5.45 2.64
CA PHE A 18 21.28 -6.30 3.47
C PHE A 18 20.86 -7.53 2.71
N VAL A 19 21.23 -8.71 3.20
CA VAL A 19 20.79 -9.99 2.65
C VAL A 19 19.51 -10.38 3.38
N LEU A 20 18.42 -10.50 2.62
CA LEU A 20 17.10 -10.76 3.18
C LEU A 20 16.81 -12.25 3.29
N ASP A 21 16.31 -12.66 4.46
CA ASP A 21 15.68 -13.95 4.68
C ASP A 21 14.22 -13.94 4.16
N THR A 22 13.73 -15.08 3.69
CA THR A 22 12.34 -15.24 3.22
C THR A 22 11.33 -14.91 4.29
N ASN A 23 11.59 -15.25 5.56
CA ASN A 23 10.68 -14.96 6.66
C ASN A 23 10.43 -13.45 6.82
N VAL A 24 11.40 -12.60 6.45
CA VAL A 24 11.21 -11.15 6.45
C VAL A 24 10.16 -10.76 5.41
N LEU A 25 10.27 -11.28 4.20
CA LEU A 25 9.33 -11.02 3.09
C LEU A 25 7.94 -11.62 3.34
N MET A 26 7.88 -12.79 3.97
CA MET A 26 6.63 -13.49 4.30
C MET A 26 5.86 -12.85 5.45
N HIS A 27 6.56 -12.18 6.37
CA HIS A 27 5.89 -11.38 7.40
C HIS A 27 5.62 -9.94 6.97
N ASP A 28 6.41 -9.42 6.05
CA ASP A 28 6.33 -8.04 5.62
C ASP A 28 6.80 -7.90 4.15
N PRO A 29 5.85 -7.88 3.19
CA PRO A 29 6.19 -7.77 1.78
C PRO A 29 6.82 -6.42 1.43
N THR A 30 6.63 -5.39 2.27
CA THR A 30 7.15 -4.04 2.07
C THR A 30 8.61 -3.89 2.48
N SER A 31 9.17 -4.90 3.15
CA SER A 31 10.55 -4.90 3.64
C SER A 31 11.59 -4.55 2.58
N LEU A 32 11.36 -4.90 1.31
CA LEU A 32 12.20 -4.53 0.17
C LEU A 32 12.47 -3.02 0.07
N PHE A 33 11.56 -2.18 0.54
CA PHE A 33 11.63 -0.72 0.41
C PHE A 33 12.14 -0.01 1.67
N ARG A 34 12.48 -0.75 2.72
CA ARG A 34 12.76 -0.15 4.05
C ARG A 34 14.22 0.06 4.39
N PHE A 35 15.10 -0.21 3.44
CA PHE A 35 16.54 -0.05 3.62
C PHE A 35 17.04 1.34 3.22
N GLU A 36 16.14 2.32 3.00
CA GLU A 36 16.45 3.73 2.72
C GLU A 36 17.52 3.88 1.61
N GLU A 37 18.72 4.35 1.93
CA GLU A 37 19.84 4.49 0.98
C GLU A 37 20.68 3.22 0.76
N HIS A 38 20.38 2.13 1.46
CA HIS A 38 21.13 0.88 1.43
C HIS A 38 20.55 -0.12 0.43
N ASP A 39 21.41 -1.03 -0.06
CA ASP A 39 21.00 -2.02 -1.05
C ASP A 39 20.51 -3.30 -0.37
N ALA A 40 19.54 -3.96 -1.00
CA ALA A 40 19.02 -5.25 -0.60
C ALA A 40 19.52 -6.34 -1.55
N PHE A 41 19.78 -7.53 -1.03
CA PHE A 41 20.16 -8.72 -1.79
C PHE A 41 19.19 -9.86 -1.46
N LEU A 42 18.61 -10.47 -2.50
CA LEU A 42 17.74 -11.63 -2.39
C LEU A 42 18.48 -12.89 -2.87
N PRO A 43 18.77 -13.85 -1.96
CA PRO A 43 19.20 -15.18 -2.34
C PRO A 43 18.16 -15.89 -3.22
N ILE A 44 18.57 -16.75 -4.13
CA ILE A 44 17.64 -17.46 -5.04
C ILE A 44 16.67 -18.36 -4.27
N MET A 45 17.12 -18.93 -3.14
CA MET A 45 16.31 -19.77 -2.25
C MET A 45 15.09 -19.02 -1.70
N THR A 46 15.18 -17.70 -1.50
CA THR A 46 14.05 -16.94 -0.97
C THR A 46 12.93 -16.82 -1.99
N LEU A 47 13.26 -16.79 -3.28
CA LEU A 47 12.26 -16.80 -4.36
C LEU A 47 11.55 -18.16 -4.44
N GLU A 48 12.28 -19.27 -4.26
CA GLU A 48 11.70 -20.61 -4.20
C GLU A 48 10.76 -20.79 -3.00
N GLU A 49 11.18 -20.31 -1.82
CA GLU A 49 10.35 -20.38 -0.62
C GLU A 49 9.11 -19.48 -0.72
N LEU A 50 9.22 -18.28 -1.31
CA LEU A 50 8.05 -17.45 -1.58
C LEU A 50 7.06 -18.19 -2.47
N ASP A 51 7.52 -18.86 -3.53
CA ASP A 51 6.63 -19.58 -4.45
C ASP A 51 5.89 -20.74 -3.76
N ASN A 52 6.61 -21.52 -2.96
CA ASN A 52 6.04 -22.61 -2.17
C ASN A 52 4.98 -22.14 -1.17
N ASN A 53 5.15 -20.93 -0.61
CA ASN A 53 4.26 -20.37 0.40
C ASN A 53 3.09 -19.54 -0.18
N LYS A 54 2.90 -19.45 -1.50
CA LYS A 54 1.77 -18.70 -2.11
C LYS A 54 0.39 -19.37 -1.96
N LYS A 55 0.34 -20.64 -1.54
CA LYS A 55 -0.88 -21.44 -1.53
C LYS A 55 -1.67 -21.25 -0.22
N GLY A 56 -2.99 -21.06 -0.35
CA GLY A 56 -3.91 -20.97 0.79
C GLY A 56 -4.42 -19.56 1.08
N LEU A 57 -5.10 -19.43 2.22
CA LEU A 57 -5.78 -18.21 2.67
C LEU A 57 -5.10 -17.56 3.90
N SER A 58 -3.98 -18.11 4.36
CA SER A 58 -3.25 -17.56 5.51
C SER A 58 -2.66 -16.18 5.19
N GLU A 59 -2.40 -15.40 6.24
CA GLU A 59 -1.71 -14.10 6.12
C GLU A 59 -0.32 -14.26 5.49
N VAL A 60 0.42 -15.31 5.87
CA VAL A 60 1.71 -15.67 5.26
C VAL A 60 1.57 -15.90 3.76
N ALA A 61 0.54 -16.61 3.31
CA ALA A 61 0.31 -16.86 1.89
C ALA A 61 -0.16 -15.59 1.14
N ARG A 62 -0.89 -14.69 1.80
CA ARG A 62 -1.22 -13.36 1.26
C ARG A 62 0.06 -12.53 1.07
N ASN A 63 0.91 -12.47 2.10
CA ASN A 63 2.15 -11.70 2.09
C ASN A 63 3.16 -12.25 1.07
N ALA A 64 3.32 -13.58 0.96
CA ALA A 64 4.17 -14.21 -0.05
C ALA A 64 3.74 -13.85 -1.48
N ARG A 65 2.41 -13.83 -1.75
CA ARG A 65 1.86 -13.35 -3.03
C ARG A 65 2.16 -11.88 -3.26
N GLN A 66 1.98 -11.03 -2.25
CA GLN A 66 2.24 -9.60 -2.36
C GLN A 66 3.72 -9.28 -2.59
N ALA A 67 4.62 -9.91 -1.83
CA ALA A 67 6.06 -9.79 -2.02
C ALA A 67 6.48 -10.21 -3.44
N SER A 68 5.91 -11.30 -3.95
CA SER A 68 6.18 -11.75 -5.32
C SER A 68 5.68 -10.78 -6.38
N ARG A 69 4.52 -10.13 -6.18
CA ARG A 69 4.04 -9.06 -7.07
C ARG A 69 4.96 -7.85 -7.04
N TYR A 70 5.43 -7.43 -5.87
CA TYR A 70 6.38 -6.33 -5.78
C TYR A 70 7.69 -6.63 -6.48
N LEU A 71 8.19 -7.86 -6.35
CA LEU A 71 9.38 -8.31 -7.08
C LEU A 71 9.15 -8.29 -8.60
N ASP A 72 7.99 -8.77 -9.07
CA ASP A 72 7.64 -8.75 -10.50
C ASP A 72 7.55 -7.31 -11.05
N ASP A 73 6.89 -6.40 -10.32
CA ASP A 73 6.84 -4.97 -10.66
C ASP A 73 8.25 -4.35 -10.74
N ILE A 74 9.14 -4.68 -9.79
CA ILE A 74 10.50 -4.15 -9.76
C ILE A 74 11.29 -4.68 -10.96
N VAL A 75 11.23 -5.99 -11.23
CA VAL A 75 12.00 -6.63 -12.31
C VAL A 75 11.48 -6.22 -13.69
N SER A 76 10.16 -6.13 -13.88
CA SER A 76 9.54 -5.74 -15.16
C SER A 76 9.80 -4.28 -15.55
N SER A 77 10.12 -3.41 -14.59
CA SER A 77 10.41 -1.99 -14.83
C SER A 77 11.77 -1.72 -15.50
N VAL A 78 12.65 -2.72 -15.63
CA VAL A 78 14.02 -2.55 -16.14
C VAL A 78 14.23 -3.20 -17.50
N VAL A 79 14.66 -2.39 -18.49
CA VAL A 79 15.15 -2.87 -19.79
C VAL A 79 16.69 -2.92 -19.71
N GLY A 80 17.27 -4.01 -19.19
CA GLY A 80 18.73 -4.11 -19.01
C GLY A 80 19.22 -5.30 -18.19
N LYS A 81 20.53 -5.33 -17.88
CA LYS A 81 21.17 -6.40 -17.09
C LYS A 81 20.84 -6.25 -15.60
N ILE A 82 20.17 -7.26 -15.04
CA ILE A 82 19.77 -7.36 -13.62
C ILE A 82 20.99 -7.33 -12.68
N ASP A 83 22.15 -7.79 -13.16
CA ASP A 83 23.39 -7.91 -12.37
C ASP A 83 23.88 -6.59 -11.73
N SER A 84 23.55 -5.44 -12.32
CA SER A 84 23.96 -4.11 -11.78
C SER A 84 23.08 -3.58 -10.64
N GLY A 85 22.10 -4.39 -10.21
CA GLY A 85 21.08 -4.05 -9.23
C GLY A 85 19.98 -3.17 -9.82
N ILE A 86 18.75 -3.41 -9.38
CA ILE A 86 17.54 -2.70 -9.83
C ILE A 86 17.23 -1.58 -8.83
N PRO A 87 17.11 -0.32 -9.25
CA PRO A 87 16.71 0.76 -8.34
C PRO A 87 15.39 0.46 -7.63
N LEU A 88 15.35 0.60 -6.30
CA LEU A 88 14.12 0.39 -5.51
C LEU A 88 13.17 1.58 -5.56
N LYS A 89 13.65 2.74 -6.06
CA LYS A 89 12.89 3.99 -6.16
C LYS A 89 11.75 3.88 -7.18
N ARG A 90 10.49 3.87 -6.71
CA ARG A 90 9.30 3.79 -7.59
C ARG A 90 8.74 5.15 -8.01
N HIS A 91 8.82 6.15 -7.12
CA HIS A 91 8.27 7.50 -7.35
C HIS A 91 9.24 8.60 -6.87
N ALA A 92 9.01 9.86 -7.31
CA ALA A 92 9.87 10.98 -6.93
C ALA A 92 9.89 11.25 -5.40
N ALA A 93 8.80 10.91 -4.71
CA ALA A 93 8.61 11.05 -3.26
C ALA A 93 9.00 9.81 -2.44
N ASP A 94 9.51 8.76 -3.09
CA ASP A 94 9.88 7.51 -2.42
C ASP A 94 11.19 7.68 -1.62
N PRO A 95 11.22 7.35 -0.31
CA PRO A 95 12.42 7.45 0.51
C PRO A 95 13.51 6.43 0.16
N ALA A 96 13.16 5.32 -0.51
CA ALA A 96 14.12 4.30 -0.89
C ALA A 96 14.98 4.75 -2.08
N THR A 97 16.30 4.89 -1.88
CA THR A 97 17.26 5.25 -2.93
C THR A 97 18.27 4.14 -3.26
N GLY A 98 18.26 3.05 -2.49
CA GLY A 98 19.07 1.86 -2.74
C GLY A 98 18.63 1.02 -3.95
N LYS A 99 19.32 -0.09 -4.14
CA LYS A 99 19.07 -1.07 -5.21
C LYS A 99 18.75 -2.46 -4.66
N LEU A 100 17.93 -3.19 -5.39
CA LEU A 100 17.69 -4.62 -5.23
C LEU A 100 18.64 -5.44 -6.11
N PHE A 101 19.40 -6.33 -5.50
CA PHE A 101 20.21 -7.34 -6.17
C PHE A 101 19.55 -8.71 -6.02
N LEU A 102 19.50 -9.47 -7.11
CA LEU A 102 19.06 -10.86 -7.10
C LEU A 102 20.30 -11.75 -7.27
N GLN A 103 20.30 -12.90 -6.61
CA GLN A 103 21.35 -13.90 -6.84
C GLN A 103 21.22 -14.48 -8.26
N THR A 104 22.12 -14.09 -9.15
CA THR A 104 22.15 -14.57 -10.55
C THR A 104 23.21 -15.66 -10.80
N GLN A 105 24.09 -15.93 -9.84
CA GLN A 105 25.19 -16.88 -9.97
C GLN A 105 25.27 -17.80 -8.74
N ALA A 106 25.79 -19.01 -8.98
CA ALA A 106 26.20 -19.89 -7.90
C ALA A 106 27.37 -19.23 -7.15
N LEU A 107 27.20 -19.02 -5.86
CA LEU A 107 28.22 -18.47 -4.99
C LEU A 107 28.90 -19.62 -4.26
N ASP A 108 30.22 -19.72 -4.40
CA ASP A 108 30.99 -20.77 -3.75
C ASP A 108 31.14 -20.47 -2.25
N SER A 109 30.32 -21.11 -1.43
CA SER A 109 30.32 -20.95 0.02
C SER A 109 30.89 -22.19 0.68
N ALA A 110 32.18 -22.15 1.05
CA ALA A 110 32.76 -23.11 1.97
C ALA A 110 32.19 -22.87 3.38
N LEU A 111 30.99 -23.42 3.63
CA LEU A 111 30.40 -23.52 4.97
C LEU A 111 31.24 -24.51 5.80
N PRO A 112 31.48 -24.25 7.09
CA PRO A 112 32.11 -25.23 7.98
C PRO A 112 31.35 -26.56 7.98
N GLU A 113 32.06 -27.69 8.07
CA GLU A 113 31.46 -29.05 8.11
C GLU A 113 30.43 -29.22 9.24
N SER A 114 30.50 -28.41 10.29
CA SER A 114 29.54 -28.39 11.41
C SER A 114 28.14 -27.87 11.04
N LEU A 115 27.98 -27.21 9.89
CA LEU A 115 26.69 -26.77 9.37
C LEU A 115 26.26 -27.71 8.25
N ALA A 116 25.30 -28.59 8.53
CA ALA A 116 24.77 -29.51 7.53
C ALA A 116 24.26 -28.74 6.29
N MET A 117 24.89 -28.95 5.14
CA MET A 117 24.34 -28.52 3.84
C MET A 117 23.00 -29.22 3.64
N GLY A 118 21.90 -28.45 3.55
CA GLY A 118 20.58 -29.02 3.27
C GLY A 118 19.39 -28.24 3.84
N LYS A 119 19.58 -27.43 4.88
CA LYS A 119 18.54 -26.48 5.32
C LYS A 119 18.66 -25.16 4.55
N ALA A 120 17.53 -24.60 4.11
CA ALA A 120 17.48 -23.34 3.38
C ALA A 120 18.19 -22.20 4.13
N ASP A 121 18.02 -22.12 5.46
CA ASP A 121 18.71 -21.15 6.32
C ASP A 121 20.23 -21.19 6.14
N ASN A 122 20.81 -22.40 6.03
CA ASN A 122 22.25 -22.57 5.92
C ASN A 122 22.75 -22.12 4.54
N HIS A 123 21.94 -22.27 3.49
CA HIS A 123 22.27 -21.74 2.16
C HIS A 123 22.30 -20.21 2.16
N ILE A 124 21.33 -19.56 2.81
CA ILE A 124 21.32 -18.09 2.92
C ILE A 124 22.56 -17.61 3.70
N ILE A 125 22.93 -18.28 4.79
CA ILE A 125 24.18 -17.97 5.51
C ILE A 125 25.41 -18.15 4.61
N GLY A 126 25.44 -19.20 3.79
CA GLY A 126 26.51 -19.42 2.80
C GLY A 126 26.62 -18.27 1.79
N VAL A 127 25.48 -17.77 1.30
CA VAL A 127 25.41 -16.59 0.41
C VAL A 127 25.97 -15.35 1.11
N VAL A 128 25.60 -15.08 2.37
CA VAL A 128 26.14 -13.95 3.16
C VAL A 128 27.66 -14.06 3.28
N MET A 129 28.20 -15.24 3.59
CA MET A 129 29.64 -15.47 3.68
C MET A 129 30.36 -15.19 2.36
N ALA A 130 29.81 -15.68 1.24
CA ALA A 130 30.40 -15.50 -0.08
C ALA A 130 30.40 -14.02 -0.49
N LEU A 131 29.29 -13.30 -0.26
CA LEU A 131 29.19 -11.87 -0.51
C LEU A 131 30.18 -11.06 0.33
N GLN A 132 30.35 -11.40 1.61
CA GLN A 132 31.30 -10.73 2.49
C GLN A 132 32.75 -10.91 2.02
N ARG A 133 33.09 -12.07 1.43
CA ARG A 133 34.41 -12.33 0.83
C ARG A 133 34.61 -11.57 -0.48
N GLN A 134 33.58 -11.48 -1.31
CA GLN A 134 33.63 -10.75 -2.59
C GLN A 134 33.67 -9.23 -2.39
N GLN A 135 33.07 -8.72 -1.32
CA GLN A 135 32.96 -7.29 -1.03
C GLN A 135 33.55 -6.95 0.35
N PRO A 136 34.87 -7.12 0.58
CA PRO A 136 35.48 -6.95 1.90
C PRO A 136 35.43 -5.51 2.42
N GLN A 137 35.23 -4.53 1.52
CA GLN A 137 35.12 -3.10 1.85
C GLN A 137 33.66 -2.69 2.18
N ARG A 138 32.69 -3.58 2.00
CA ARG A 138 31.27 -3.33 2.21
C ARG A 138 30.76 -4.15 3.38
N GLN A 139 29.91 -3.56 4.22
CA GLN A 139 29.22 -4.32 5.25
C GLN A 139 28.09 -5.14 4.61
N VAL A 140 28.18 -6.46 4.74
CA VAL A 140 27.12 -7.40 4.38
C VAL A 140 26.45 -7.86 5.66
N ILE A 141 25.14 -7.64 5.75
CA ILE A 141 24.36 -7.86 6.97
C ILE A 141 23.20 -8.80 6.64
N LEU A 142 23.09 -9.90 7.36
CA LEU A 142 21.91 -10.77 7.30
C LEU A 142 20.76 -10.11 8.07
N VAL A 143 19.60 -10.00 7.44
CA VAL A 143 18.36 -9.55 8.08
C VAL A 143 17.39 -10.73 8.12
N SER A 144 17.02 -11.15 9.33
CA SER A 144 16.10 -12.28 9.55
C SER A 144 15.27 -12.04 10.79
N LYS A 145 14.04 -12.60 10.84
CA LYS A 145 13.21 -12.68 12.05
C LYS A 145 13.50 -13.93 12.89
N ASP A 146 14.21 -14.92 12.36
CA ASP A 146 14.56 -16.13 13.10
C ASP A 146 15.81 -15.91 13.96
N ILE A 147 15.63 -16.02 15.28
CA ILE A 147 16.71 -15.91 16.25
C ILE A 147 17.80 -16.97 16.04
N ASN A 148 17.45 -18.19 15.64
CA ASN A 148 18.41 -19.27 15.44
C ASN A 148 19.32 -18.98 14.24
N MET A 149 18.76 -18.45 13.16
CA MET A 149 19.51 -18.05 11.99
C MET A 149 20.50 -16.92 12.32
N ARG A 150 20.06 -15.91 13.10
CA ARG A 150 20.92 -14.81 13.55
C ARG A 150 22.04 -15.29 14.48
N ILE A 151 21.75 -16.21 15.40
CA ILE A 151 22.75 -16.81 16.30
C ILE A 151 23.81 -17.56 15.49
N LYS A 152 23.40 -18.39 14.51
CA LYS A 152 24.32 -19.11 13.62
C LYS A 152 25.22 -18.15 12.84
N ALA A 153 24.65 -17.12 12.24
CA ALA A 153 25.40 -16.12 11.48
C ALA A 153 26.45 -15.41 12.36
N ARG A 154 26.07 -14.97 13.56
CA ARG A 154 27.00 -14.35 14.52
C ARG A 154 28.09 -15.29 15.00
N ALA A 155 27.77 -16.57 15.22
CA ALA A 155 28.74 -17.60 15.59
C ALA A 155 29.81 -17.81 14.49
N LEU A 156 29.47 -17.53 13.23
CA LEU A 156 30.40 -17.55 12.09
C LEU A 156 31.09 -16.19 11.83
N GLY A 157 30.91 -15.21 12.71
CA GLY A 157 31.49 -13.87 12.57
C GLY A 157 30.79 -12.97 11.55
N LEU A 158 29.58 -13.31 11.12
CA LEU A 158 28.79 -12.50 10.20
C LEU A 158 27.94 -11.49 10.97
N ALA A 159 27.76 -10.30 10.37
CA ALA A 159 26.79 -9.33 10.88
C ALA A 159 25.36 -9.85 10.63
N ALA A 160 24.54 -9.85 11.68
CA ALA A 160 23.14 -10.24 11.60
C ALA A 160 22.28 -9.36 12.50
N GLU A 161 21.21 -8.82 11.92
CA GLU A 161 20.26 -7.91 12.54
C GLU A 161 18.85 -8.53 12.54
N ASP A 162 18.09 -8.21 13.57
CA ASP A 162 16.66 -8.53 13.59
C ASP A 162 15.92 -7.53 12.71
N TYR A 163 14.87 -7.98 12.05
CA TYR A 163 14.02 -7.09 11.28
C TYR A 163 13.04 -6.38 12.23
N PHE A 164 13.43 -5.20 12.70
CA PHE A 164 12.56 -4.31 13.46
C PHE A 164 11.78 -3.38 12.53
N ASN A 165 10.46 -3.44 12.64
CA ASN A 165 9.56 -2.56 11.92
C ASN A 165 9.09 -1.42 12.85
N ASP A 166 9.95 -0.44 13.08
CA ASP A 166 9.57 0.76 13.87
C ASP A 166 8.85 1.82 13.02
N LYS A 167 8.87 1.68 11.69
CA LYS A 167 8.10 2.49 10.74
C LYS A 167 7.21 1.56 9.93
N VAL A 168 6.06 1.22 10.50
CA VAL A 168 5.02 0.49 9.78
C VAL A 168 4.54 1.39 8.64
N LEU A 169 5.16 1.28 7.47
CA LEU A 169 4.40 1.44 6.23
C LEU A 169 3.39 0.32 6.30
N GLU A 170 2.16 0.64 6.68
CA GLU A 170 1.08 -0.34 6.68
C GLU A 170 0.95 -0.81 5.22
N ASP A 171 0.73 -2.10 4.98
CA ASP A 171 0.47 -2.62 3.62
C ASP A 171 -0.57 -1.77 2.85
N ILE A 172 -1.42 -1.07 3.61
CA ILE A 172 -2.45 -0.11 3.20
C ILE A 172 -1.85 1.09 2.44
N ASP A 173 -0.68 1.60 2.82
CA ASP A 173 -0.03 2.75 2.18
C ASP A 173 0.47 2.45 0.76
N LEU A 174 0.66 1.16 0.44
CA LEU A 174 1.04 0.69 -0.89
C LEU A 174 -0.17 0.31 -1.75
N LEU A 175 -1.37 0.26 -1.17
CA LEU A 175 -2.58 0.00 -1.95
C LEU A 175 -2.90 1.20 -2.83
N TYR A 176 -3.48 0.90 -3.99
CA TYR A 176 -4.01 1.93 -4.87
C TYR A 176 -5.05 2.77 -4.11
N THR A 177 -4.76 4.05 -3.93
CA THR A 177 -5.58 4.97 -3.13
C THR A 177 -6.87 5.40 -3.81
N GLY A 178 -6.99 5.19 -5.13
CA GLY A 178 -8.10 5.69 -5.93
C GLY A 178 -8.05 7.20 -6.18
N VAL A 179 -6.96 7.88 -5.78
CA VAL A 179 -6.84 9.34 -5.82
C VAL A 179 -5.48 9.75 -6.37
N ARG A 180 -5.46 10.77 -7.23
CA ARG A 180 -4.25 11.35 -7.80
C ARG A 180 -4.27 12.87 -7.79
N GLU A 181 -3.19 13.46 -7.31
CA GLU A 181 -2.91 14.88 -7.52
C GLU A 181 -2.40 15.11 -8.95
N LEU A 182 -3.00 16.07 -9.65
CA LEU A 182 -2.57 16.49 -10.96
C LEU A 182 -1.41 17.49 -10.82
N PRO A 183 -0.36 17.38 -11.65
CA PRO A 183 0.76 18.30 -11.59
C PRO A 183 0.34 19.72 -12.01
N ALA A 184 1.08 20.73 -11.59
CA ALA A 184 0.77 22.14 -11.85
C ALA A 184 0.62 22.45 -13.36
N ASP A 185 1.43 21.80 -14.20
CA ASP A 185 1.46 21.94 -15.67
C ASP A 185 0.44 21.04 -16.39
N PHE A 186 -0.48 20.38 -15.66
CA PHE A 186 -1.45 19.47 -16.25
C PHE A 186 -2.24 20.12 -17.39
N TRP A 187 -2.81 21.31 -17.16
CA TRP A 187 -3.60 22.00 -18.18
C TRP A 187 -2.73 22.46 -19.36
N ASP A 188 -1.51 22.91 -19.12
CA ASP A 188 -0.61 23.33 -20.21
C ASP A 188 -0.30 22.18 -21.18
N LEU A 189 -0.14 20.97 -20.64
CA LEU A 189 0.20 19.77 -21.42
C LEU A 189 -1.01 19.03 -22.00
N HIS A 190 -2.21 19.21 -21.45
CA HIS A 190 -3.38 18.39 -21.77
C HIS A 190 -4.60 19.18 -22.29
N ALA A 191 -4.58 20.52 -22.22
CA ALA A 191 -5.74 21.35 -22.57
C ALA A 191 -5.80 21.82 -24.03
N LYS A 192 -4.76 21.56 -24.84
CA LYS A 192 -4.64 22.12 -26.20
C LYS A 192 -5.85 21.82 -27.10
N ASP A 193 -6.38 20.60 -27.02
CA ASP A 193 -7.55 20.14 -27.76
C ASP A 193 -8.70 19.78 -26.79
N MET A 194 -8.80 20.47 -25.66
CA MET A 194 -9.79 20.15 -24.64
C MET A 194 -11.20 20.55 -25.08
N GLU A 195 -12.14 19.63 -24.92
CA GLU A 195 -13.56 19.90 -25.00
C GLU A 195 -14.15 19.99 -23.60
N SER A 196 -15.05 20.94 -23.36
CA SER A 196 -15.84 21.01 -22.13
C SER A 196 -17.33 21.12 -22.43
N TRP A 197 -18.13 20.40 -21.65
CA TRP A 197 -19.60 20.44 -21.76
C TRP A 197 -20.24 20.26 -20.39
N LYS A 198 -21.54 20.57 -20.30
CA LYS A 198 -22.34 20.32 -19.11
C LYS A 198 -23.38 19.25 -19.40
N LYS A 199 -23.53 18.31 -18.47
CA LYS A 199 -24.56 17.27 -18.49
C LYS A 199 -25.02 17.03 -17.05
N ASP A 200 -26.33 17.03 -16.82
CA ASP A 200 -26.95 16.80 -15.50
C ASP A 200 -26.39 17.69 -14.38
N GLY A 201 -26.13 18.96 -14.70
CA GLY A 201 -25.57 19.94 -13.75
C GLY A 201 -24.08 19.76 -13.44
N ARG A 202 -23.42 18.75 -13.99
CA ARG A 202 -21.98 18.48 -13.85
C ARG A 202 -21.23 18.94 -15.08
N THR A 203 -19.99 19.36 -14.88
CA THR A 203 -19.10 19.77 -15.97
C THR A 203 -18.18 18.61 -16.32
N TYR A 204 -18.01 18.39 -17.62
CA TYR A 204 -17.16 17.35 -18.16
C TYR A 204 -16.02 17.99 -18.96
N TYR A 205 -14.85 17.38 -18.90
CA TYR A 205 -13.68 17.78 -19.66
C TYR A 205 -13.11 16.56 -20.38
N ARG A 206 -13.06 16.61 -21.71
CA ARG A 206 -12.27 15.67 -22.49
C ARG A 206 -10.89 16.25 -22.71
N VAL A 207 -9.88 15.57 -22.19
CA VAL A 207 -8.48 16.01 -22.27
C VAL A 207 -7.63 14.92 -22.88
N LYS A 208 -6.55 15.34 -23.55
CA LYS A 208 -5.63 14.42 -24.23
C LYS A 208 -4.19 14.75 -23.87
N GLY A 209 -3.41 13.76 -23.47
CA GLY A 209 -1.98 13.93 -23.25
C GLY A 209 -1.29 12.74 -22.58
N PRO A 210 0.00 12.88 -22.23
CA PRO A 210 0.83 11.78 -21.78
C PRO A 210 0.39 11.20 -20.42
N LEU A 211 -0.23 12.00 -19.54
CA LEU A 211 -0.68 11.50 -18.23
C LEU A 211 -1.96 10.66 -18.34
N CYS A 212 -2.82 10.97 -19.31
CA CYS A 212 -4.13 10.34 -19.50
C CYS A 212 -4.07 8.81 -19.65
N GLN A 213 -2.98 8.27 -20.21
CA GLN A 213 -2.80 6.82 -20.36
C GLN A 213 -2.58 6.06 -19.04
N HIS A 214 -2.26 6.78 -17.96
CA HIS A 214 -2.02 6.20 -16.64
C HIS A 214 -3.18 6.43 -15.67
N LEU A 215 -4.21 7.17 -16.10
CA LEU A 215 -5.42 7.40 -15.31
C LEU A 215 -6.37 6.20 -15.46
N LYS A 216 -7.06 5.85 -14.39
CA LYS A 216 -7.98 4.71 -14.34
C LYS A 216 -9.42 5.19 -14.21
N ILE A 217 -10.38 4.44 -14.74
CA ILE A 217 -11.81 4.69 -14.52
C ILE A 217 -12.09 4.68 -13.01
N ASN A 218 -12.91 5.61 -12.55
CA ASN A 218 -13.23 5.87 -11.14
C ASN A 218 -12.05 6.37 -10.28
N GLU A 219 -10.90 6.70 -10.87
CA GLU A 219 -9.85 7.45 -10.16
C GLU A 219 -10.31 8.89 -9.95
N PHE A 220 -10.22 9.38 -8.71
CA PHE A 220 -10.37 10.80 -8.45
C PHE A 220 -9.08 11.51 -8.81
N VAL A 221 -9.22 12.64 -9.49
CA VAL A 221 -8.13 13.56 -9.76
C VAL A 221 -8.41 14.90 -9.11
N TYR A 222 -7.37 15.50 -8.55
CA TYR A 222 -7.50 16.80 -7.92
C TYR A 222 -6.34 17.72 -8.21
N GLN A 223 -6.59 19.01 -8.15
CA GLN A 223 -5.56 20.04 -8.21
C GLN A 223 -5.95 21.18 -7.28
N GLU A 224 -5.10 21.48 -6.31
CA GLU A 224 -5.27 22.63 -5.42
C GLU A 224 -4.52 23.82 -6.05
N SER A 225 -5.24 24.67 -6.79
CA SER A 225 -4.71 25.87 -7.45
C SER A 225 -5.63 27.07 -7.21
N GLU A 226 -5.35 28.24 -7.80
CA GLU A 226 -6.29 29.38 -7.79
C GLU A 226 -7.70 28.98 -8.30
N ARG A 227 -7.76 27.96 -9.17
CA ARG A 227 -9.00 27.33 -9.64
C ARG A 227 -8.95 25.85 -9.27
N PRO A 228 -9.43 25.46 -8.08
CA PRO A 228 -9.36 24.07 -7.66
C PRO A 228 -10.20 23.19 -8.59
N LEU A 229 -9.65 22.02 -8.92
CA LEU A 229 -10.36 20.98 -9.66
C LEU A 229 -10.48 19.76 -8.76
N HIS A 230 -11.70 19.30 -8.52
CA HIS A 230 -11.97 17.95 -8.01
C HIS A 230 -12.84 17.23 -9.04
N ALA A 231 -12.35 16.12 -9.58
CA ALA A 231 -13.02 15.38 -10.65
C ALA A 231 -12.82 13.87 -10.52
N ILE A 232 -13.64 13.10 -11.23
CA ILE A 232 -13.52 11.64 -11.37
C ILE A 232 -13.35 11.27 -12.84
N VAL A 233 -12.52 10.27 -13.12
CA VAL A 233 -12.32 9.74 -14.48
C VAL A 233 -13.50 8.84 -14.85
N ARG A 234 -14.22 9.18 -15.92
CA ARG A 234 -15.37 8.41 -16.42
C ARG A 234 -15.06 7.55 -17.63
N GLU A 235 -14.22 8.05 -18.51
CA GLU A 235 -13.80 7.33 -19.71
C GLU A 235 -12.28 7.40 -19.84
N GLN A 236 -11.67 6.32 -20.29
CA GLN A 236 -10.26 6.28 -20.64
C GLN A 236 -10.08 5.53 -21.96
N SER A 237 -9.40 6.17 -22.92
CA SER A 237 -9.10 5.60 -24.23
C SER A 237 -7.72 6.06 -24.69
N GLY A 238 -6.72 5.21 -24.46
CA GLY A 238 -5.32 5.51 -24.77
C GLY A 238 -4.85 6.78 -24.06
N ARG A 239 -4.58 7.84 -24.83
CA ARG A 239 -4.13 9.14 -24.30
C ARG A 239 -5.25 10.15 -24.09
N THR A 240 -6.51 9.73 -24.17
CA THR A 240 -7.67 10.59 -23.96
C THR A 240 -8.44 10.10 -22.74
N VAL A 241 -8.88 11.04 -21.89
CA VAL A 241 -9.81 10.75 -20.79
C VAL A 241 -10.95 11.75 -20.76
N VAL A 242 -12.07 11.33 -20.17
CA VAL A 242 -13.17 12.23 -19.79
C VAL A 242 -13.19 12.36 -18.28
N LEU A 243 -13.01 13.58 -17.79
CA LEU A 243 -13.10 13.95 -16.38
C LEU A 243 -14.48 14.57 -16.12
N GLU A 244 -15.12 14.18 -15.02
CA GLU A 244 -16.38 14.76 -14.56
C GLU A 244 -16.17 15.46 -13.21
N THR A 245 -16.61 16.71 -13.09
CA THR A 245 -16.58 17.42 -11.81
C THR A 245 -17.52 16.75 -10.81
N ILE A 246 -17.02 16.55 -9.59
CA ILE A 246 -17.77 15.86 -8.54
C ILE A 246 -18.75 16.78 -7.81
N LYS A 247 -19.75 16.20 -7.14
CA LYS A 247 -20.65 16.96 -6.27
C LYS A 247 -19.92 17.33 -4.98
N ASP A 248 -20.12 18.55 -4.49
CA ASP A 248 -19.54 19.00 -3.23
C ASP A 248 -20.46 18.65 -2.04
N TYR A 249 -20.15 17.54 -1.36
CA TYR A 249 -20.83 17.09 -0.15
C TYR A 249 -20.37 17.79 1.14
N SER A 250 -19.40 18.72 1.07
CA SER A 250 -19.05 19.55 2.23
C SER A 250 -20.10 20.64 2.48
N HIS A 251 -20.84 21.01 1.45
CA HIS A 251 -21.89 22.02 1.53
C HIS A 251 -23.19 21.44 2.12
N GLN A 252 -23.80 22.14 3.08
CA GLN A 252 -25.00 21.67 3.82
C GLN A 252 -26.18 21.28 2.93
N LYS A 253 -26.43 22.01 1.85
CA LYS A 253 -27.49 21.68 0.85
C LYS A 253 -27.31 20.31 0.18
N ASN A 254 -26.11 19.76 0.20
CA ASN A 254 -25.76 18.49 -0.43
C ASN A 254 -25.59 17.38 0.60
N ASN A 255 -25.93 17.59 1.89
CA ASN A 255 -25.78 16.58 2.93
C ASN A 255 -26.45 15.25 2.55
N ILE A 256 -25.90 14.15 3.07
CA ILE A 256 -26.44 12.81 2.94
C ILE A 256 -26.91 12.38 4.32
N TRP A 257 -28.22 12.30 4.52
CA TRP A 257 -28.82 11.91 5.79
C TRP A 257 -28.29 12.73 6.98
N GLY A 258 -28.25 14.07 6.81
CA GLY A 258 -27.72 14.99 7.81
C GLY A 258 -26.18 15.07 7.86
N ILE A 259 -25.45 14.21 7.14
CA ILE A 259 -23.98 14.17 7.16
C ILE A 259 -23.38 14.96 5.99
N THR A 260 -22.41 15.81 6.29
CA THR A 260 -21.57 16.51 5.30
C THR A 260 -20.14 15.98 5.34
N ALA A 261 -19.46 16.03 4.19
CA ALA A 261 -18.04 15.71 4.11
C ALA A 261 -17.20 16.76 4.85
N ARG A 262 -16.30 16.31 5.71
CA ARG A 262 -15.41 17.20 6.48
C ARG A 262 -14.09 17.51 5.77
N ASN A 263 -13.73 16.70 4.80
CA ASN A 263 -12.51 16.84 4.00
C ASN A 263 -12.73 16.28 2.59
N ARG A 264 -11.73 16.45 1.74
CA ARG A 264 -11.76 16.00 0.34
C ARG A 264 -11.94 14.49 0.23
N GLU A 265 -11.27 13.72 1.07
CA GLU A 265 -11.32 12.26 1.05
C GLU A 265 -12.74 11.73 1.37
N GLN A 266 -13.43 12.33 2.34
CA GLN A 266 -14.83 12.02 2.63
C GLN A 266 -15.76 12.48 1.48
N ASN A 267 -15.46 13.62 0.86
CA ASN A 267 -16.23 14.10 -0.29
C ASN A 267 -16.12 13.12 -1.48
N PHE A 268 -14.92 12.59 -1.73
CA PHE A 268 -14.68 11.56 -2.73
C PHE A 268 -15.41 10.26 -2.39
N ALA A 269 -15.33 9.82 -1.14
CA ALA A 269 -16.05 8.64 -0.67
C ALA A 269 -17.57 8.77 -0.89
N LEU A 270 -18.18 9.91 -0.53
CA LEU A 270 -19.61 10.14 -0.75
C LEU A 270 -19.99 10.17 -2.24
N ASN A 271 -19.12 10.72 -3.11
CA ASN A 271 -19.38 10.68 -4.55
C ASN A 271 -19.37 9.26 -5.12
N LEU A 272 -18.56 8.33 -4.58
CA LEU A 272 -18.63 6.91 -4.94
C LEU A 272 -19.85 6.25 -4.33
N LEU A 273 -20.07 6.40 -3.02
CA LEU A 273 -21.15 5.75 -2.29
C LEU A 273 -22.55 6.12 -2.82
N MET A 274 -22.71 7.34 -3.30
CA MET A 274 -23.96 7.84 -3.89
C MET A 274 -24.07 7.61 -5.40
N ASN A 275 -23.10 6.89 -6.01
CA ASN A 275 -23.14 6.57 -7.43
C ASN A 275 -23.63 5.13 -7.65
N PRO A 276 -24.87 4.92 -8.12
CA PRO A 276 -25.42 3.58 -8.33
C PRO A 276 -24.77 2.82 -9.50
N GLU A 277 -23.94 3.48 -10.32
CA GLU A 277 -23.17 2.82 -11.39
C GLU A 277 -21.92 2.09 -10.89
N VAL A 278 -21.58 2.19 -9.60
CA VAL A 278 -20.41 1.53 -9.01
C VAL A 278 -20.88 0.42 -8.08
N ASP A 279 -20.80 -0.83 -8.56
CA ASP A 279 -21.31 -2.00 -7.84
C ASP A 279 -20.50 -2.36 -6.58
N PHE A 280 -19.21 -2.02 -6.56
CA PHE A 280 -18.29 -2.42 -5.49
C PHE A 280 -17.35 -1.29 -5.10
N ILE A 281 -17.38 -0.92 -3.83
CA ILE A 281 -16.61 0.19 -3.27
C ILE A 281 -15.80 -0.32 -2.09
N THR A 282 -14.48 -0.10 -2.13
CA THR A 282 -13.59 -0.35 -1.00
C THR A 282 -13.19 0.96 -0.35
N LEU A 283 -13.52 1.14 0.93
CA LEU A 283 -13.11 2.31 1.71
C LEU A 283 -12.01 1.93 2.70
N LEU A 284 -10.84 2.53 2.50
CA LEU A 284 -9.67 2.42 3.37
C LEU A 284 -9.44 3.74 4.09
N GLY A 285 -8.87 3.69 5.29
CA GLY A 285 -8.51 4.88 6.05
C GLY A 285 -8.38 4.58 7.54
N GLN A 286 -7.74 5.49 8.26
CA GLN A 286 -7.46 5.36 9.68
C GLN A 286 -8.73 5.13 10.53
N ALA A 287 -8.56 4.58 11.73
CA ALA A 287 -9.66 4.46 12.67
C ALA A 287 -10.29 5.83 12.97
N GLY A 288 -11.62 5.90 13.07
CA GLY A 288 -12.34 7.14 13.36
C GLY A 288 -12.57 8.10 12.17
N THR A 289 -12.15 7.76 10.95
CA THR A 289 -12.34 8.64 9.77
C THR A 289 -13.76 8.66 9.19
N GLY A 290 -14.73 7.99 9.84
CA GLY A 290 -16.14 8.02 9.47
C GLY A 290 -16.55 7.05 8.35
N LYS A 291 -15.72 6.08 7.98
CA LYS A 291 -16.03 5.10 6.90
C LYS A 291 -17.41 4.45 7.09
N THR A 292 -17.65 3.84 8.24
CA THR A 292 -18.93 3.17 8.55
C THR A 292 -20.09 4.17 8.57
N LEU A 293 -19.90 5.34 9.21
CA LEU A 293 -20.92 6.38 9.27
C LEU A 293 -21.37 6.85 7.87
N LEU A 294 -20.42 7.16 7.00
CA LEU A 294 -20.70 7.63 5.63
C LEU A 294 -21.40 6.54 4.80
N THR A 295 -20.96 5.28 4.93
CA THR A 295 -21.60 4.15 4.25
C THR A 295 -23.05 3.96 4.71
N LEU A 296 -23.32 4.07 6.01
CA LEU A 296 -24.68 3.96 6.54
C LEU A 296 -25.55 5.13 6.11
N ALA A 297 -25.05 6.35 6.20
CA ALA A 297 -25.76 7.54 5.73
C ALA A 297 -26.15 7.41 4.25
N ALA A 298 -25.20 6.98 3.40
CA ALA A 298 -25.45 6.74 1.98
C ALA A 298 -26.43 5.58 1.73
N GLY A 299 -26.36 4.51 2.52
CA GLY A 299 -27.28 3.38 2.45
C GLY A 299 -28.71 3.78 2.83
N LEU A 300 -28.88 4.51 3.94
CA LEU A 300 -30.18 5.01 4.39
C LEU A 300 -30.78 6.00 3.39
N MET A 301 -29.99 6.95 2.91
CA MET A 301 -30.40 7.91 1.87
C MET A 301 -30.88 7.19 0.60
N GLN A 302 -30.16 6.17 0.12
CA GLN A 302 -30.54 5.48 -1.10
C GLN A 302 -31.70 4.50 -0.93
N THR A 303 -31.94 4.00 0.28
CA THR A 303 -33.00 3.03 0.56
C THR A 303 -34.31 3.71 0.99
N LEU A 304 -34.23 4.65 1.94
CA LEU A 304 -35.41 5.26 2.56
C LEU A 304 -35.89 6.50 1.82
N GLU A 305 -34.96 7.40 1.45
CA GLU A 305 -35.31 8.67 0.81
C GLU A 305 -35.41 8.54 -0.71
N SER A 306 -34.34 8.05 -1.36
CA SER A 306 -34.28 7.91 -2.82
C SER A 306 -35.03 6.68 -3.34
N LYS A 307 -35.24 5.66 -2.49
CA LYS A 307 -35.88 4.38 -2.83
C LYS A 307 -35.26 3.67 -4.03
N THR A 308 -33.96 3.86 -4.24
CA THR A 308 -33.17 3.20 -5.28
C THR A 308 -32.95 1.73 -4.95
N PHE A 309 -32.80 1.41 -3.66
CA PHE A 309 -32.65 0.05 -3.15
C PHE A 309 -33.77 -0.29 -2.17
N SER A 310 -34.08 -1.58 -2.04
CA SER A 310 -35.16 -2.07 -1.17
C SER A 310 -34.70 -2.41 0.25
N GLU A 311 -33.43 -2.76 0.43
CA GLU A 311 -32.91 -3.30 1.69
C GLU A 311 -31.42 -3.01 1.86
N ILE A 312 -30.97 -2.86 3.11
CA ILE A 312 -29.56 -2.70 3.48
C ILE A 312 -29.13 -3.98 4.22
N ILE A 313 -28.12 -4.66 3.70
CA ILE A 313 -27.53 -5.85 4.32
C ILE A 313 -26.16 -5.50 4.87
N ILE A 314 -25.93 -5.82 6.14
CA ILE A 314 -24.67 -5.56 6.84
C ILE A 314 -24.07 -6.89 7.27
N THR A 315 -22.81 -7.11 6.93
CA THR A 315 -22.07 -8.31 7.32
C THR A 315 -20.83 -7.91 8.09
N ARG A 316 -20.58 -8.56 9.23
CA ARG A 316 -19.38 -8.38 10.03
C ARG A 316 -18.76 -9.74 10.32
N VAL A 317 -17.44 -9.85 10.13
CA VAL A 317 -16.70 -11.06 10.50
C VAL A 317 -16.65 -11.15 12.02
N THR A 318 -17.10 -12.26 12.57
CA THR A 318 -16.92 -12.61 13.99
C THR A 318 -15.48 -13.10 14.18
N VAL A 319 -14.61 -12.25 14.69
CA VAL A 319 -13.23 -12.65 15.05
C VAL A 319 -13.21 -12.97 16.54
N PRO A 320 -13.26 -14.23 16.97
CA PRO A 320 -13.29 -14.54 18.40
C PRO A 320 -12.05 -13.98 19.09
N VAL A 321 -12.28 -13.19 20.14
CA VAL A 321 -11.21 -12.77 21.06
C VAL A 321 -11.16 -13.80 22.19
N GLY A 322 -10.58 -14.98 21.92
CA GLY A 322 -10.49 -16.09 22.88
C GLY A 322 -10.90 -17.44 22.32
N GLU A 323 -11.24 -18.39 23.21
CA GLU A 323 -11.80 -19.69 22.83
C GLU A 323 -13.11 -19.52 22.03
N ASP A 324 -13.34 -20.44 21.08
CA ASP A 324 -14.48 -20.44 20.16
C ASP A 324 -15.81 -20.12 20.88
N ILE A 325 -16.72 -19.40 20.19
CA ILE A 325 -17.98 -18.79 20.67
C ILE A 325 -19.02 -19.85 21.16
N GLY A 326 -18.59 -21.06 21.45
CA GLY A 326 -19.40 -22.14 21.99
C GLY A 326 -19.81 -21.99 23.47
N PHE A 327 -19.37 -20.96 24.20
CA PHE A 327 -19.54 -20.93 25.67
C PHE A 327 -20.05 -19.63 26.30
N LEU A 328 -20.55 -18.65 25.53
CA LEU A 328 -21.29 -17.53 26.14
C LEU A 328 -22.75 -17.96 26.42
N PRO A 329 -23.26 -17.83 27.66
CA PRO A 329 -24.69 -17.99 27.94
C PRO A 329 -25.47 -16.79 27.38
N GLY A 330 -26.66 -17.02 26.82
CA GLY A 330 -27.52 -15.99 26.24
C GLY A 330 -28.10 -16.36 24.88
N THR A 331 -28.98 -15.51 24.35
CA THR A 331 -29.55 -15.65 23.00
C THR A 331 -28.50 -15.37 21.91
N GLU A 332 -28.79 -15.74 20.67
CA GLU A 332 -27.92 -15.40 19.53
C GLU A 332 -27.69 -13.88 19.41
N GLU A 333 -28.73 -13.09 19.66
CA GLU A 333 -28.70 -11.63 19.65
C GLU A 333 -27.77 -11.07 20.75
N GLU A 334 -27.91 -11.56 21.99
CA GLU A 334 -27.04 -11.15 23.12
C GLU A 334 -25.56 -11.46 22.86
N LYS A 335 -25.26 -12.53 22.11
CA LYS A 335 -23.90 -12.89 21.71
C LYS A 335 -23.34 -11.97 20.62
N MET A 336 -24.22 -11.43 19.77
CA MET A 336 -23.84 -10.54 18.66
C MET A 336 -23.76 -9.07 19.08
N ASN A 337 -24.44 -8.66 20.16
CA ASN A 337 -24.46 -7.27 20.65
C ASN A 337 -23.07 -6.59 20.76
N PRO A 338 -22.01 -7.23 21.31
CA PRO A 338 -20.68 -6.61 21.37
C PRO A 338 -20.11 -6.26 19.98
N TRP A 339 -20.51 -7.00 18.95
CA TRP A 339 -20.11 -6.82 17.56
C TRP A 339 -20.99 -5.83 16.81
N MET A 340 -22.14 -5.43 17.35
CA MET A 340 -23.08 -4.52 16.69
C MET A 340 -23.10 -3.12 17.31
N GLY A 341 -22.58 -2.92 18.53
CA GLY A 341 -22.61 -1.62 19.22
C GLY A 341 -22.07 -0.44 18.39
N ALA A 342 -20.94 -0.63 17.68
CA ALA A 342 -20.41 0.44 16.81
C ALA A 342 -21.35 0.79 15.63
N LEU A 343 -22.18 -0.15 15.19
CA LEU A 343 -23.20 0.11 14.18
C LEU A 343 -24.37 0.90 14.78
N GLU A 344 -24.87 0.44 15.92
CA GLU A 344 -25.97 1.07 16.67
C GLU A 344 -25.62 2.52 17.03
N ASP A 345 -24.41 2.77 17.53
CA ASP A 345 -23.93 4.12 17.82
C ASP A 345 -23.98 5.05 16.59
N ASN A 346 -23.63 4.54 15.40
CA ASN A 346 -23.71 5.33 14.17
C ASN A 346 -25.16 5.57 13.75
N LEU A 347 -26.05 4.58 13.91
CA LEU A 347 -27.48 4.75 13.63
C LEU A 347 -28.11 5.78 14.58
N ASP A 348 -27.74 5.78 15.86
CA ASP A 348 -28.17 6.80 16.82
C ASP A 348 -27.72 8.20 16.42
N VAL A 349 -26.48 8.35 15.94
CA VAL A 349 -26.00 9.64 15.40
C VAL A 349 -26.82 10.09 14.19
N LEU A 350 -27.19 9.16 13.31
CA LEU A 350 -27.97 9.43 12.10
C LEU A 350 -29.45 9.71 12.38
N ASN A 351 -30.00 9.16 13.46
CA ASN A 351 -31.38 9.40 13.90
C ASN A 351 -31.51 10.73 14.69
N LYS A 352 -30.45 11.20 15.35
CA LYS A 352 -30.45 12.47 16.09
C LYS A 352 -30.52 13.72 15.20
N SER A 353 -30.40 13.57 13.89
CA SER A 353 -30.54 14.69 12.94
C SER A 353 -31.97 15.19 12.74
N ASP A 354 -32.97 14.48 13.30
CA ASP A 354 -34.40 14.79 13.17
C ASP A 354 -34.99 15.58 14.37
N GLU A 355 -34.17 15.98 15.36
CA GLU A 355 -34.53 16.96 16.41
C GLU A 355 -33.84 18.32 16.16
#